data_AF-A0A1T3MNR4-F1
#
_entry.id   AF-A0A1T3MNR4-F1
#
_cell.length_a   1.000
_cell.length_b   1.000
_cell.length_c   1.000
_cell.angle_alpha   90.00
_cell.angle_beta   90.00
_cell.angle_gamma   90.00
#
_symmetry.space_group_name_H-M   'P 1'
#
loop_
_entity.id
_entity.type
_entity.pdbx_description
1 polymer ?
#
loop_
_entity_poly.entity_id
_entity_poly.type
_entity_poly.pdbx_seq_one_letter_code
_entity_poly.pdbx_strand_id
1 'polypeptide(L)'
;MSKITIIGGDLIEEVGGSYKIYAKGGYEITSGKEIIFNAKGGIKYGTALSPPPPEVEAKCIVHFRPKNWKGEYGFCWFREKNKEISDSEEYDKMVGKYYQFKDSELLEEKPEKFQKILETYYTSDDRADFPDKDTTDTYLRFYIGDDNKWYKYRQKVIKSKDNTEEYEKTASETIHNFKKDPQYRDTNNSLQRLKDEYSSFQYPRKGKKDSVETVVYHGSYIALFPQTANYGKSEADIDMKISFLEEKKPDYLVFKVDGQPLKTDNSFIGIQQVKNEKSKNQEAAAQGGIIKIENPKEKETIKISCKTAENFTTDKKIEVYSVQIKEDKTEIETLAGCITMIAPVIRNINIAIVGVKSKITDDVSSKQVFGRPVDNWLIFFRKALGQALIKVNIIDKQNSKFIELDISNTPKFSATFGVTDGIITKTGGLKRLLDKKFTEDYSSISDTHFKLYFLDVGCGEPGEEGGRTLGFSNYGATSGVMFDGHNEATIAHECLHAMGLPHSFFHRNTSYVFKAMETNNIMDYSHMKVDPATKSEHTSKARYYIWKWQWEIVRGYSLLI
;
A
#
# COMPACT_ATOMS: atom_id res chain seq x y z
N MET A 1 27.01 -14.38 -16.65
CA MET A 1 27.65 -15.01 -17.83
C MET A 1 26.70 -14.89 -19.00
N SER A 2 27.14 -14.35 -20.12
CA SER A 2 26.41 -14.40 -21.39
C SER A 2 26.89 -15.61 -22.19
N LYS A 3 25.95 -16.42 -22.70
CA LYS A 3 26.23 -17.46 -23.69
C LYS A 3 25.74 -16.94 -25.04
N ILE A 4 26.63 -16.87 -26.01
CA ILE A 4 26.28 -16.60 -27.40
C ILE A 4 26.53 -17.90 -28.16
N THR A 5 25.57 -18.31 -28.98
CA THR A 5 25.67 -19.51 -29.81
C THR A 5 25.33 -19.11 -31.24
N ILE A 6 26.27 -19.32 -32.16
CA ILE A 6 26.15 -19.02 -33.59
C ILE A 6 26.35 -20.34 -34.33
N ILE A 7 25.39 -20.71 -35.19
CA ILE A 7 25.33 -22.02 -35.84
C ILE A 7 25.14 -21.78 -37.34
N GLY A 8 25.97 -22.40 -38.17
CA GLY A 8 25.87 -22.33 -39.63
C GLY A 8 24.93 -23.36 -40.27
N GLY A 9 24.15 -24.08 -39.46
CA GLY A 9 23.26 -25.18 -39.84
C GLY A 9 22.15 -25.36 -38.80
N ASP A 10 21.60 -26.56 -38.66
CA ASP A 10 20.45 -26.81 -37.78
C ASP A 10 20.83 -26.88 -36.29
N LEU A 11 19.98 -26.29 -35.44
CA LEU A 11 19.99 -26.50 -33.98
C LEU A 11 18.84 -27.41 -33.60
N ILE A 12 19.16 -28.59 -33.06
CA ILE A 12 18.17 -29.55 -32.55
C ILE A 12 18.42 -29.73 -31.05
N GLU A 13 17.43 -29.38 -30.23
CA GLU A 13 17.47 -29.54 -28.77
C GLU A 13 16.32 -30.47 -28.35
N GLU A 14 16.67 -31.64 -27.80
CA GLU A 14 15.71 -32.59 -27.25
C GLU A 14 15.77 -32.56 -25.71
N VAL A 15 14.62 -32.30 -25.08
CA VAL A 15 14.52 -32.18 -23.62
C VAL A 15 13.60 -33.28 -23.10
N GLY A 16 14.11 -34.14 -22.22
CA GLY A 16 13.32 -35.22 -21.60
C GLY A 16 12.27 -34.76 -20.58
N GLY A 17 12.12 -33.46 -20.38
CA GLY A 17 11.24 -32.83 -19.39
C GLY A 17 10.73 -31.46 -19.86
N SER A 18 10.38 -30.57 -18.92
CA SER A 18 9.93 -29.22 -19.28
C SER A 18 11.09 -28.31 -19.70
N TYR A 19 10.97 -27.65 -20.85
CA TYR A 19 11.85 -26.56 -21.25
C TYR A 19 11.27 -25.21 -20.82
N LYS A 20 12.03 -24.41 -20.06
CA LYS A 20 11.58 -23.10 -19.55
C LYS A 20 12.65 -22.05 -19.82
N ILE A 21 12.25 -20.92 -20.41
CA ILE A 21 13.10 -19.77 -20.66
C ILE A 21 12.66 -18.64 -19.73
N TYR A 22 13.61 -18.00 -19.05
CA TYR A 22 13.37 -16.83 -18.21
C TYR A 22 14.26 -15.68 -18.65
N ALA A 23 13.69 -14.48 -18.79
CA ALA A 23 14.43 -13.29 -19.19
C ALA A 23 13.98 -12.07 -18.37
N LYS A 24 14.94 -11.25 -17.91
CA LYS A 24 14.68 -9.99 -17.19
C LYS A 24 14.33 -8.81 -18.11
N GLY A 25 14.84 -8.78 -19.34
CA GLY A 25 14.70 -7.66 -20.28
C GLY A 25 13.79 -7.94 -21.48
N GLY A 26 13.02 -9.04 -21.44
CA GLY A 26 12.30 -9.57 -22.61
C GLY A 26 13.05 -10.72 -23.30
N TYR A 27 12.32 -11.50 -24.08
CA TYR A 27 12.85 -12.59 -24.90
C TYR A 27 12.29 -12.44 -26.31
N GLU A 28 13.16 -12.39 -27.30
CA GLU A 28 12.80 -12.20 -28.70
C GLU A 28 13.22 -13.42 -29.51
N ILE A 29 12.30 -13.93 -30.33
CA ILE A 29 12.60 -14.92 -31.38
C ILE A 29 12.33 -14.24 -32.71
N THR A 30 13.35 -14.13 -33.54
CA THR A 30 13.25 -13.62 -34.91
C THR A 30 13.66 -14.67 -35.91
N SER A 31 13.01 -14.68 -37.08
CA SER A 31 13.34 -15.56 -38.20
C SER A 31 13.21 -14.78 -39.49
N GLY A 32 14.13 -15.01 -40.43
CA GLY A 32 14.07 -14.41 -41.77
C GLY A 32 12.97 -15.00 -42.67
N LYS A 33 12.31 -16.08 -42.23
CA LYS A 33 11.26 -16.75 -43.01
C LYS A 33 10.02 -17.05 -42.18
N GLU A 34 10.09 -18.04 -41.28
CA GLU A 34 8.96 -18.45 -40.44
C GLU A 34 9.43 -18.97 -39.07
N ILE A 35 8.54 -18.90 -38.07
CA ILE A 35 8.68 -19.50 -36.74
C ILE A 35 7.45 -20.38 -36.53
N ILE A 36 7.65 -21.66 -36.24
CA ILE A 36 6.56 -22.62 -36.06
C ILE A 36 6.66 -23.23 -34.66
N PHE A 37 5.62 -23.05 -33.86
CA PHE A 37 5.42 -23.78 -32.61
C PHE A 37 4.41 -24.90 -32.86
N ASN A 38 4.75 -26.13 -32.49
CA ASN A 38 3.86 -27.29 -32.61
C ASN A 38 3.71 -27.95 -31.24
N ALA A 39 2.47 -28.11 -30.76
CA ALA A 39 2.19 -28.77 -29.49
C ALA A 39 0.92 -29.62 -29.59
N LYS A 40 1.03 -30.92 -29.27
CA LYS A 40 -0.09 -31.87 -29.30
C LYS A 40 -1.25 -31.48 -28.37
N GLY A 41 -0.95 -30.78 -27.26
CA GLY A 41 -1.93 -30.28 -26.29
C GLY A 41 -2.36 -28.82 -26.49
N GLY A 42 -1.96 -28.19 -27.61
CA GLY A 42 -2.17 -26.77 -27.88
C GLY A 42 -1.10 -25.85 -27.30
N ILE A 43 -1.03 -24.62 -27.84
CA ILE A 43 -0.13 -23.55 -27.39
C ILE A 43 -0.94 -22.59 -26.53
N LYS A 44 -0.44 -22.28 -25.34
CA LYS A 44 -1.05 -21.29 -24.45
C LYS A 44 -0.11 -20.10 -24.31
N TYR A 45 -0.61 -18.91 -24.66
CA TYR A 45 0.03 -17.66 -24.28
C TYR A 45 -0.43 -17.35 -22.85
N GLY A 46 0.41 -17.69 -21.87
CA GLY A 46 0.15 -17.42 -20.46
C GLY A 46 0.55 -16.01 -20.05
N THR A 47 0.18 -15.62 -18.83
CA THR A 47 0.70 -14.41 -18.19
C THR A 47 2.20 -14.57 -17.93
N ALA A 48 2.99 -13.51 -18.09
CA ALA A 48 4.41 -13.53 -17.76
C ALA A 48 4.61 -13.97 -16.30
N LEU A 49 5.46 -14.98 -16.10
CA LEU A 49 5.83 -15.46 -14.78
C LEU A 49 7.23 -14.96 -14.42
N SER A 50 7.41 -14.53 -13.18
CA SER A 50 8.74 -14.24 -12.65
C SER A 50 9.60 -15.51 -12.66
N PRO A 51 10.91 -15.43 -12.96
CA PRO A 51 11.81 -16.55 -12.73
C PRO A 51 11.72 -16.99 -11.26
N PRO A 52 11.86 -18.30 -10.98
CA PRO A 52 11.96 -18.76 -9.61
C PRO A 52 13.17 -18.09 -8.93
N PRO A 53 13.07 -17.75 -7.64
CA PRO A 53 14.20 -17.26 -6.88
C PRO A 53 15.37 -18.27 -6.88
N PRO A 54 16.63 -17.80 -6.74
CA PRO A 54 17.78 -18.69 -6.67
C PRO A 54 17.68 -19.62 -5.46
N GLU A 55 18.11 -20.88 -5.62
CA GLU A 55 18.17 -21.85 -4.53
C GLU A 55 19.48 -21.75 -3.75
N VAL A 56 19.39 -21.84 -2.42
CA VAL A 56 20.53 -21.76 -1.50
C VAL A 56 20.49 -22.88 -0.45
N GLU A 57 21.66 -23.38 -0.06
CA GLU A 57 21.82 -24.37 1.00
C GLU A 57 21.82 -23.70 2.39
N ALA A 58 20.69 -23.10 2.78
CA ALA A 58 20.60 -22.41 4.07
C ALA A 58 20.79 -23.37 5.26
N LYS A 59 21.62 -22.97 6.23
CA LYS A 59 21.81 -23.67 7.52
C LYS A 59 20.93 -23.12 8.63
N CYS A 60 20.58 -21.85 8.54
CA CYS A 60 19.53 -21.21 9.32
C CYS A 60 18.80 -20.17 8.46
N ILE A 61 17.65 -19.73 8.91
CA ILE A 61 16.85 -18.68 8.26
C ILE A 61 16.64 -17.53 9.24
N VAL A 62 16.83 -16.30 8.75
CA VAL A 62 16.74 -15.07 9.52
C VAL A 62 15.63 -14.20 8.94
N HIS A 63 14.53 -14.03 9.67
CA HIS A 63 13.46 -13.09 9.32
C HIS A 63 13.61 -11.78 10.10
N PHE A 64 13.60 -10.65 9.39
CA PHE A 64 13.62 -9.33 10.00
C PHE A 64 12.21 -8.84 10.28
N ARG A 65 11.95 -8.41 11.52
CA ARG A 65 10.67 -7.82 11.97
C ARG A 65 10.93 -6.55 12.76
N PRO A 66 10.10 -5.51 12.62
CA PRO A 66 10.35 -4.26 13.30
C PRO A 66 9.95 -4.38 14.77
N LYS A 67 10.73 -3.80 15.68
CA LYS A 67 10.46 -3.87 17.13
C LYS A 67 9.59 -2.68 17.56
N ASN A 68 8.44 -2.97 18.18
CA ASN A 68 7.50 -1.95 18.70
C ASN A 68 7.08 -0.87 17.68
N TRP A 69 7.05 -1.20 16.39
CA TRP A 69 6.83 -0.25 15.31
C TRP A 69 5.37 0.12 15.12
N LYS A 70 5.11 1.42 14.98
CA LYS A 70 3.80 2.05 14.72
C LYS A 70 3.93 3.10 13.61
N GLY A 71 4.72 2.80 12.58
CA GLY A 71 4.84 3.65 11.39
C GLY A 71 5.82 4.82 11.51
N GLU A 72 6.70 4.83 12.51
CA GLU A 72 7.69 5.90 12.71
C GLU A 72 8.73 6.01 11.57
N TYR A 73 8.90 4.93 10.83
CA TYR A 73 9.79 4.79 9.66
C TYR A 73 9.16 3.80 8.68
N GLY A 74 9.63 3.77 7.43
CA GLY A 74 9.13 2.80 6.46
C GLY A 74 9.63 1.41 6.82
N PHE A 75 8.73 0.45 7.02
CA PHE A 75 9.09 -0.96 7.13
C PHE A 75 8.01 -1.82 6.49
N CYS A 76 8.40 -2.79 5.68
CA CYS A 76 7.46 -3.65 4.97
C CYS A 76 7.99 -5.09 4.86
N TRP A 77 7.10 -6.07 4.93
CA TRP A 77 7.46 -7.49 4.79
C TRP A 77 6.22 -8.30 4.41
N PHE A 78 6.42 -9.45 3.79
CA PHE A 78 5.32 -10.37 3.51
C PHE A 78 4.81 -11.00 4.81
N ARG A 79 3.52 -10.84 5.14
CA ARG A 79 2.93 -11.36 6.37
C ARG A 79 2.56 -12.82 6.20
N GLU A 80 3.22 -13.70 6.95
CA GLU A 80 3.04 -15.14 6.82
C GLU A 80 3.06 -15.85 8.17
N LYS A 81 2.43 -17.03 8.19
CA LYS A 81 2.40 -17.94 9.32
C LYS A 81 2.83 -19.32 8.85
N ASN A 82 4.00 -19.76 9.30
CA ASN A 82 4.60 -21.06 9.00
C ASN A 82 5.34 -21.59 10.25
N LYS A 83 6.29 -22.51 10.10
CA LYS A 83 7.01 -23.10 11.23
C LYS A 83 8.08 -22.17 11.80
N GLU A 84 8.64 -21.29 10.97
CA GLU A 84 9.75 -20.38 11.25
C GLU A 84 9.26 -19.04 11.78
N ILE A 85 8.10 -18.59 11.29
CA ILE A 85 7.53 -17.29 11.58
C ILE A 85 6.03 -17.38 11.80
N SER A 86 5.52 -16.62 12.76
CA SER A 86 4.10 -16.41 12.98
C SER A 86 3.86 -14.93 13.16
N ASP A 87 3.46 -14.25 12.09
CA ASP A 87 3.08 -12.83 12.10
C ASP A 87 1.62 -12.65 12.57
N SER A 88 1.22 -11.41 12.90
CA SER A 88 -0.16 -11.15 13.33
C SER A 88 -1.18 -11.34 12.20
N GLU A 89 -0.77 -10.97 10.98
CA GLU A 89 -1.54 -11.05 9.74
C GLU A 89 -1.04 -12.23 8.89
N GLU A 90 -1.83 -12.71 7.94
CA GLU A 90 -1.47 -13.81 7.04
C GLU A 90 -1.99 -13.50 5.62
N TYR A 91 -1.10 -13.08 4.71
CA TYR A 91 -1.49 -12.58 3.40
C TYR A 91 -2.13 -13.64 2.50
N ASP A 92 -1.79 -14.92 2.66
CA ASP A 92 -2.51 -16.00 1.96
C ASP A 92 -4.02 -16.06 2.30
N LYS A 93 -4.42 -15.48 3.44
CA LYS A 93 -5.84 -15.36 3.87
C LYS A 93 -6.40 -13.95 3.72
N MET A 94 -5.58 -12.96 3.39
CA MET A 94 -5.97 -11.54 3.35
C MET A 94 -5.86 -10.88 1.97
N VAL A 95 -5.04 -11.42 1.06
CA VAL A 95 -4.96 -10.99 -0.34
C VAL A 95 -5.66 -11.99 -1.25
N GLY A 96 -6.68 -11.55 -2.00
CA GLY A 96 -7.39 -12.44 -2.92
C GLY A 96 -8.86 -12.11 -3.09
N LYS A 97 -9.56 -13.08 -3.69
CA LYS A 97 -11.01 -13.09 -3.86
C LYS A 97 -11.65 -13.78 -2.64
N TYR A 98 -12.51 -13.10 -1.93
CA TYR A 98 -13.40 -13.65 -0.87
C TYR A 98 -14.89 -13.39 -1.16
N TYR A 99 -15.24 -13.04 -2.41
CA TYR A 99 -16.61 -13.10 -2.89
C TYR A 99 -17.16 -14.52 -2.77
N GLN A 100 -18.44 -14.63 -2.43
CA GLN A 100 -19.15 -15.92 -2.42
C GLN A 100 -19.49 -16.41 -3.83
N PHE A 101 -19.52 -15.52 -4.83
CA PHE A 101 -19.90 -15.81 -6.20
C PHE A 101 -18.72 -15.66 -7.16
N LYS A 102 -18.66 -16.53 -8.18
CA LYS A 102 -17.73 -16.44 -9.31
C LYS A 102 -18.13 -15.31 -10.24
N ASP A 103 -17.16 -14.84 -11.02
CA ASP A 103 -17.40 -13.79 -12.02
C ASP A 103 -18.46 -14.23 -13.04
N SER A 104 -18.43 -15.50 -13.46
CA SER A 104 -19.44 -16.10 -14.34
C SER A 104 -20.85 -16.14 -13.74
N GLU A 105 -20.98 -16.29 -12.43
CA GLU A 105 -22.27 -16.33 -11.73
C GLU A 105 -22.87 -14.92 -11.57
N LEU A 106 -22.01 -13.89 -11.47
CA LEU A 106 -22.42 -12.48 -11.53
C LEU A 106 -22.84 -12.06 -12.96
N LEU A 107 -22.32 -12.75 -13.98
CA LEU A 107 -22.62 -12.51 -15.40
C LEU A 107 -23.91 -13.19 -15.89
N GLU A 108 -24.41 -14.22 -15.20
CA GLU A 108 -25.58 -15.00 -15.63
C GLU A 108 -26.95 -14.30 -15.45
N GLU A 109 -26.99 -13.05 -14.95
CA GLU A 109 -28.18 -12.21 -15.07
C GLU A 109 -28.35 -11.73 -16.52
N LYS A 110 -29.21 -12.45 -17.27
CA LYS A 110 -29.57 -12.28 -18.68
C LYS A 110 -29.46 -10.82 -19.20
N PRO A 111 -28.67 -10.55 -20.26
CA PRO A 111 -28.45 -9.22 -20.85
C PRO A 111 -29.73 -8.42 -21.18
N GLU A 112 -30.80 -9.10 -21.59
CA GLU A 112 -32.07 -8.47 -21.98
C GLU A 112 -32.83 -7.84 -20.81
N LYS A 113 -32.72 -8.42 -19.60
CA LYS A 113 -33.30 -7.85 -18.37
C LYS A 113 -32.54 -6.58 -17.94
N PHE A 114 -31.23 -6.55 -18.19
CA PHE A 114 -30.34 -5.46 -17.86
C PHE A 114 -30.43 -4.27 -18.83
N GLN A 115 -30.65 -4.54 -20.13
CA GLN A 115 -30.93 -3.52 -21.15
C GLN A 115 -32.22 -2.75 -20.82
N LYS A 116 -33.25 -3.48 -20.38
CA LYS A 116 -34.55 -2.91 -19.98
C LYS A 116 -34.45 -2.04 -18.73
N ILE A 117 -33.60 -2.43 -17.77
CA ILE A 117 -33.26 -1.63 -16.57
C ILE A 117 -32.56 -0.33 -16.98
N LEU A 118 -31.54 -0.37 -17.84
CA LEU A 118 -30.84 0.84 -18.31
C LEU A 118 -31.76 1.87 -18.99
N GLU A 119 -32.68 1.41 -19.83
CA GLU A 119 -33.64 2.26 -20.52
C GLU A 119 -34.67 2.88 -19.57
N THR A 120 -34.94 2.22 -18.44
CA THR A 120 -35.94 2.61 -17.44
C THR A 120 -35.40 3.61 -16.40
N TYR A 121 -34.09 3.61 -16.13
CA TYR A 121 -33.54 4.26 -14.93
C TYR A 121 -32.49 5.36 -15.14
N TYR A 122 -32.07 5.59 -16.39
CA TYR A 122 -31.09 6.63 -16.73
C TYR A 122 -31.60 7.44 -17.91
N THR A 123 -31.51 8.78 -17.86
CA THR A 123 -31.85 9.62 -19.01
C THR A 123 -30.78 9.50 -20.11
N SER A 124 -31.04 9.99 -21.32
CA SER A 124 -30.05 9.96 -22.41
C SER A 124 -28.74 10.68 -22.05
N ASP A 125 -28.80 11.65 -21.15
CA ASP A 125 -27.66 12.50 -20.76
C ASP A 125 -26.80 11.82 -19.68
N ASP A 126 -27.41 11.03 -18.78
CA ASP A 126 -26.69 10.22 -17.77
C ASP A 126 -25.91 9.05 -18.40
N ARG A 127 -26.29 8.66 -19.62
CA ARG A 127 -25.64 7.57 -20.39
C ARG A 127 -24.39 8.03 -21.13
N ALA A 128 -24.13 9.33 -21.22
CA ALA A 128 -22.97 9.89 -21.92
C ALA A 128 -21.65 9.81 -21.12
N ASP A 129 -21.74 9.68 -19.79
CA ASP A 129 -20.58 9.56 -18.90
C ASP A 129 -20.20 8.09 -18.58
N PHE A 130 -20.99 7.12 -19.06
CA PHE A 130 -20.56 5.72 -19.03
C PHE A 130 -19.54 5.50 -20.15
N PRO A 131 -18.42 4.80 -19.88
CA PRO A 131 -17.55 4.37 -20.97
C PRO A 131 -18.40 3.55 -21.95
N ASP A 132 -18.23 3.86 -23.23
CA ASP A 132 -19.07 3.52 -24.37
C ASP A 132 -19.93 2.25 -24.26
N LYS A 133 -21.06 2.27 -24.96
CA LYS A 133 -21.99 1.14 -25.16
C LYS A 133 -21.35 -0.15 -25.71
N ASP A 134 -20.05 -0.13 -25.97
CA ASP A 134 -19.22 -1.22 -26.47
C ASP A 134 -18.19 -1.74 -25.43
N THR A 135 -18.38 -1.46 -24.12
CA THR A 135 -17.58 -2.18 -23.12
C THR A 135 -18.16 -3.57 -22.92
N THR A 136 -17.51 -4.57 -23.49
CA THR A 136 -17.64 -6.00 -23.17
C THR A 136 -17.34 -6.34 -21.69
N ASP A 137 -17.22 -5.34 -20.80
CA ASP A 137 -16.81 -5.45 -19.40
C ASP A 137 -18.01 -5.11 -18.48
N THR A 138 -19.03 -5.98 -18.49
CA THR A 138 -20.27 -5.97 -17.67
C THR A 138 -20.04 -5.90 -16.16
N TYR A 139 -18.79 -6.08 -15.74
CA TYR A 139 -18.31 -6.03 -14.36
C TYR A 139 -18.50 -4.67 -13.70
N LEU A 140 -18.28 -3.56 -14.41
CA LEU A 140 -18.26 -2.17 -13.87
C LEU A 140 -19.50 -1.76 -13.05
N ARG A 141 -20.63 -2.48 -13.18
CA ARG A 141 -21.87 -2.13 -12.47
C ARG A 141 -21.94 -2.67 -11.04
N PHE A 142 -21.16 -3.70 -10.69
CA PHE A 142 -21.09 -4.28 -9.34
C PHE A 142 -20.00 -3.65 -8.46
N TYR A 143 -18.99 -3.04 -9.06
CA TYR A 143 -17.88 -2.39 -8.36
C TYR A 143 -18.25 -0.95 -7.96
N ILE A 144 -17.66 -0.48 -6.85
CA ILE A 144 -17.76 0.93 -6.45
C ILE A 144 -16.93 1.72 -7.47
N GLY A 145 -17.56 2.58 -8.27
CA GLY A 145 -16.88 3.35 -9.33
C GLY A 145 -16.10 4.56 -8.82
N ASP A 146 -16.12 4.79 -7.51
CA ASP A 146 -15.51 5.92 -6.81
C ASP A 146 -14.70 5.34 -5.65
N ASP A 147 -13.39 5.57 -5.66
CA ASP A 147 -12.49 5.09 -4.61
C ASP A 147 -12.73 5.78 -3.27
N ASN A 148 -13.48 6.89 -3.22
CA ASN A 148 -13.92 7.52 -1.96
C ASN A 148 -15.22 6.94 -1.39
N LYS A 149 -15.90 6.04 -2.10
CA LYS A 149 -17.19 5.46 -1.68
C LYS A 149 -17.07 4.02 -1.19
N TRP A 150 -18.03 3.63 -0.37
CA TRP A 150 -18.01 2.40 0.43
C TRP A 150 -19.10 1.42 -0.02
N TYR A 151 -20.13 1.94 -0.66
CA TYR A 151 -21.29 1.20 -1.15
C TYR A 151 -21.80 1.85 -2.44
N LYS A 152 -22.68 1.14 -3.15
CA LYS A 152 -23.35 1.64 -4.35
C LYS A 152 -24.85 1.42 -4.20
N TYR A 153 -25.64 2.43 -4.49
CA TYR A 153 -27.10 2.32 -4.50
C TYR A 153 -27.58 1.58 -5.76
N ARG A 154 -28.59 0.72 -5.62
CA ARG A 154 -29.33 0.05 -6.72
C ARG A 154 -30.83 0.15 -6.44
N GLN A 155 -31.66 0.39 -7.44
CA GLN A 155 -33.12 0.41 -7.23
C GLN A 155 -33.70 -0.99 -6.94
N LYS A 156 -34.68 -1.04 -6.03
CA LYS A 156 -35.36 -2.26 -5.60
C LYS A 156 -36.39 -2.74 -6.64
N VAL A 157 -36.46 -4.06 -6.85
CA VAL A 157 -37.41 -4.71 -7.78
C VAL A 157 -38.68 -5.13 -7.02
N ILE A 158 -39.86 -4.74 -7.51
CA ILE A 158 -41.17 -5.18 -7.03
C ILE A 158 -41.79 -6.08 -8.10
N LYS A 159 -42.10 -7.33 -7.77
CA LYS A 159 -42.86 -8.20 -8.68
C LYS A 159 -44.34 -7.83 -8.64
N SER A 160 -44.93 -7.50 -9.79
CA SER A 160 -46.37 -7.38 -9.94
C SER A 160 -47.03 -8.76 -10.09
N LYS A 161 -48.35 -8.82 -9.91
CA LYS A 161 -49.15 -10.07 -9.83
C LYS A 161 -49.12 -10.93 -11.12
N ASP A 162 -48.70 -10.35 -12.22
CA ASP A 162 -48.56 -10.94 -13.55
C ASP A 162 -47.11 -11.36 -13.88
N ASN A 163 -46.25 -11.50 -12.87
CA ASN A 163 -44.82 -11.83 -13.02
C ASN A 163 -44.00 -10.81 -13.83
N THR A 164 -44.55 -9.63 -14.13
CA THR A 164 -43.74 -8.52 -14.62
C THR A 164 -43.04 -7.82 -13.44
N GLU A 165 -41.81 -7.39 -13.67
CA GLU A 165 -41.00 -6.70 -12.65
C GLU A 165 -41.23 -5.20 -12.81
N GLU A 166 -41.90 -4.58 -11.83
CA GLU A 166 -41.99 -3.14 -11.67
C GLU A 166 -40.92 -2.67 -10.68
N TYR A 167 -40.53 -1.41 -10.75
CA TYR A 167 -39.48 -0.88 -9.90
C TYR A 167 -39.95 0.33 -9.11
N GLU A 168 -39.54 0.40 -7.85
CA GLU A 168 -39.98 1.46 -6.95
C GLU A 168 -39.29 2.79 -7.33
N LYS A 169 -40.07 3.80 -7.73
CA LYS A 169 -39.54 5.08 -8.26
C LYS A 169 -38.65 5.85 -7.28
N THR A 170 -38.68 5.53 -6.00
CA THR A 170 -37.96 6.26 -4.93
C THR A 170 -37.27 5.38 -3.89
N ALA A 171 -37.08 4.08 -4.14
CA ALA A 171 -36.31 3.22 -3.22
C ALA A 171 -35.04 2.68 -3.90
N SER A 172 -33.96 3.40 -3.68
CA SER A 172 -32.61 2.86 -3.83
C SER A 172 -32.32 1.92 -2.66
N GLU A 173 -32.22 0.62 -2.90
CA GLU A 173 -31.60 -0.30 -1.95
C GLU A 173 -30.08 -0.06 -1.96
N THR A 174 -29.51 0.26 -0.81
CA THR A 174 -28.06 0.29 -0.66
C THR A 174 -27.52 -1.12 -0.90
N ILE A 175 -26.78 -1.32 -1.99
CA ILE A 175 -25.96 -2.52 -2.07
C ILE A 175 -24.80 -2.29 -1.11
N HIS A 176 -24.91 -2.89 0.05
CA HIS A 176 -23.82 -3.05 1.00
C HIS A 176 -22.79 -4.01 0.40
N ASN A 177 -22.06 -3.57 -0.63
CA ASN A 177 -20.92 -4.27 -1.23
C ASN A 177 -19.88 -4.67 -0.17
N PHE A 178 -19.93 -3.94 0.93
CA PHE A 178 -19.18 -4.13 2.15
C PHE A 178 -19.49 -5.50 2.83
N LYS A 179 -20.65 -6.15 2.57
CA LYS A 179 -21.11 -7.35 3.31
C LYS A 179 -20.41 -8.61 2.85
N LYS A 180 -19.80 -8.52 1.65
CA LYS A 180 -19.09 -9.60 0.95
C LYS A 180 -18.11 -9.03 -0.10
N ASP A 181 -17.10 -8.27 0.35
CA ASP A 181 -15.71 -8.37 -0.18
C ASP A 181 -15.16 -7.32 -1.22
N PRO A 182 -13.82 -7.04 -1.22
CA PRO A 182 -13.12 -5.97 -1.90
C PRO A 182 -13.15 -6.17 -3.42
N GLN A 183 -13.07 -5.07 -4.16
CA GLN A 183 -13.12 -5.09 -5.62
C GLN A 183 -12.03 -6.00 -6.18
N TYR A 184 -12.37 -7.20 -6.64
CA TYR A 184 -11.41 -8.19 -7.17
C TYR A 184 -11.91 -8.72 -8.52
N ARG A 185 -11.01 -8.91 -9.49
CA ARG A 185 -11.29 -9.53 -10.81
C ARG A 185 -10.63 -10.90 -10.88
N ASP A 186 -11.18 -11.90 -11.57
CA ASP A 186 -10.53 -13.22 -11.69
C ASP A 186 -9.14 -13.18 -12.37
N THR A 187 -8.85 -12.14 -13.15
CA THR A 187 -7.53 -11.85 -13.72
C THR A 187 -6.55 -11.22 -12.73
N ASN A 188 -7.03 -10.78 -11.56
CA ASN A 188 -6.18 -10.21 -10.53
C ASN A 188 -5.36 -11.32 -9.88
N ASN A 189 -4.03 -11.20 -9.97
CA ASN A 189 -3.05 -12.12 -9.39
C ASN A 189 -2.34 -11.49 -8.18
N SER A 190 -3.04 -10.65 -7.40
CA SER A 190 -2.46 -9.85 -6.30
C SER A 190 -1.57 -10.67 -5.38
N LEU A 191 -2.02 -11.84 -4.92
CA LEU A 191 -1.23 -12.66 -3.99
C LEU A 191 0.08 -13.13 -4.62
N GLN A 192 0.03 -13.61 -5.87
CA GLN A 192 1.25 -14.07 -6.56
C GLN A 192 2.19 -12.91 -6.87
N ARG A 193 1.68 -11.78 -7.37
CA ARG A 193 2.50 -10.57 -7.58
C ARG A 193 3.16 -10.11 -6.28
N LEU A 194 2.43 -10.18 -5.16
CA LEU A 194 2.96 -9.80 -3.86
C LEU A 194 4.06 -10.80 -3.45
N LYS A 195 3.82 -12.12 -3.54
CA LYS A 195 4.86 -13.12 -3.29
C LYS A 195 6.11 -12.85 -4.12
N ASP A 196 5.96 -12.63 -5.42
CA ASP A 196 7.06 -12.33 -6.33
C ASP A 196 7.82 -11.05 -5.91
N GLU A 197 7.12 -10.01 -5.48
CA GLU A 197 7.72 -8.74 -5.03
C GLU A 197 8.60 -8.89 -3.76
N TYR A 198 8.24 -9.79 -2.84
CA TYR A 198 9.04 -10.02 -1.62
C TYR A 198 10.02 -11.19 -1.76
N SER A 199 9.87 -12.05 -2.77
CA SER A 199 10.71 -13.23 -2.96
C SER A 199 12.19 -12.87 -3.18
N SER A 200 13.09 -13.54 -2.45
CA SER A 200 14.53 -13.27 -2.54
C SER A 200 15.33 -14.52 -2.95
N PHE A 201 15.10 -15.65 -2.28
CA PHE A 201 15.73 -16.94 -2.57
C PHE A 201 14.82 -18.07 -2.13
N GLN A 202 15.12 -19.30 -2.51
CA GLN A 202 14.45 -20.51 -2.03
C GLN A 202 15.45 -21.43 -1.32
N TYR A 203 14.98 -22.25 -0.39
CA TYR A 203 15.83 -23.14 0.39
C TYR A 203 15.12 -24.46 0.71
N PRO A 204 15.84 -25.58 0.85
CA PRO A 204 15.27 -26.86 1.23
C PRO A 204 14.97 -26.89 2.73
N ARG A 205 13.83 -27.49 3.09
CA ARG A 205 13.39 -27.69 4.46
C ARG A 205 12.93 -29.13 4.69
N LYS A 206 13.30 -29.71 5.84
CA LYS A 206 12.75 -31.01 6.27
C LYS A 206 11.24 -30.88 6.59
N GLY A 207 10.44 -31.57 5.78
CA GLY A 207 8.99 -31.71 5.90
C GLY A 207 8.58 -32.82 6.89
N LYS A 208 7.34 -33.30 6.75
CA LYS A 208 6.86 -34.48 7.51
C LYS A 208 7.34 -35.76 6.83
N LYS A 209 7.62 -36.82 7.61
CA LYS A 209 8.04 -38.15 7.10
C LYS A 209 9.24 -38.10 6.14
N ASP A 210 10.28 -37.36 6.51
CA ASP A 210 11.53 -37.22 5.73
C ASP A 210 11.39 -36.64 4.32
N SER A 211 10.24 -36.02 4.00
CA SER A 211 10.11 -35.21 2.78
C SER A 211 10.98 -33.96 2.83
N VAL A 212 11.49 -33.50 1.70
CA VAL A 212 12.13 -32.20 1.56
C VAL A 212 11.17 -31.28 0.81
N GLU A 213 10.88 -30.12 1.41
CA GLU A 213 10.05 -29.08 0.84
C GLU A 213 10.92 -27.89 0.44
N THR A 214 10.76 -27.37 -0.78
CA THR A 214 11.38 -26.12 -1.19
C THR A 214 10.53 -24.95 -0.69
N VAL A 215 11.10 -24.09 0.14
CA VAL A 215 10.43 -22.93 0.72
C VAL A 215 10.99 -21.65 0.09
N VAL A 216 10.11 -20.71 -0.26
CA VAL A 216 10.50 -19.39 -0.76
C VAL A 216 10.68 -18.45 0.43
N TYR A 217 11.86 -17.83 0.53
CA TYR A 217 12.14 -16.79 1.52
C TYR A 217 11.68 -15.43 1.01
N HIS A 218 10.81 -14.77 1.77
CA HIS A 218 10.38 -13.40 1.55
C HIS A 218 11.23 -12.41 2.37
N GLY A 219 11.94 -11.51 1.68
CA GLY A 219 12.73 -10.45 2.30
C GLY A 219 11.87 -9.33 2.88
N SER A 220 12.47 -8.53 3.75
CA SER A 220 11.84 -7.31 4.29
C SER A 220 12.41 -6.06 3.62
N TYR A 221 11.74 -4.93 3.77
CA TYR A 221 12.14 -3.61 3.30
C TYR A 221 12.15 -2.62 4.47
N ILE A 222 13.10 -1.68 4.46
CA ILE A 222 13.19 -0.60 5.43
C ILE A 222 13.55 0.72 4.74
N ALA A 223 12.89 1.81 5.12
CA ALA A 223 13.20 3.16 4.67
C ALA A 223 13.45 4.06 5.90
N LEU A 224 14.65 4.63 5.96
CA LEU A 224 15.11 5.50 7.04
C LEU A 224 15.62 6.81 6.44
N PHE A 225 15.30 7.93 7.07
CA PHE A 225 15.91 9.21 6.71
C PHE A 225 17.41 9.18 7.03
N PRO A 226 18.27 9.84 6.25
CA PRO A 226 19.67 9.96 6.61
C PRO A 226 19.78 10.84 7.87
N GLN A 227 20.72 10.52 8.78
CA GLN A 227 20.97 11.32 9.98
C GLN A 227 21.24 12.79 9.64
N THR A 228 21.90 13.05 8.52
CA THR A 228 22.19 14.40 8.01
C THR A 228 20.96 15.24 7.67
N ALA A 229 19.78 14.63 7.49
CA ALA A 229 18.56 15.37 7.16
C ALA A 229 17.83 16.01 8.35
N ASN A 230 18.11 15.57 9.59
CA ASN A 230 17.50 16.09 10.82
C ASN A 230 15.95 16.20 10.76
N TYR A 231 15.26 15.19 10.21
CA TYR A 231 13.80 15.24 10.00
C TYR A 231 13.06 14.02 10.56
N GLY A 232 13.12 12.89 9.85
CA GLY A 232 12.47 11.64 10.24
C GLY A 232 13.41 10.69 10.99
N LYS A 233 12.93 9.48 11.28
CA LYS A 233 13.75 8.45 11.92
C LYS A 233 14.89 8.01 11.01
N SER A 234 16.09 8.05 11.55
CA SER A 234 17.32 7.60 10.89
C SER A 234 17.89 6.31 11.44
N GLU A 235 17.26 5.78 12.49
CA GLU A 235 17.59 4.51 13.10
C GLU A 235 16.33 3.76 13.54
N ALA A 236 16.44 2.42 13.56
CA ALA A 236 15.36 1.53 13.93
C ALA A 236 15.90 0.27 14.59
N ASP A 237 15.24 -0.13 15.68
CA ASP A 237 15.49 -1.44 16.31
C ASP A 237 14.67 -2.51 15.57
N ILE A 238 15.35 -3.54 15.09
CA ILE A 238 14.82 -4.63 14.29
C ILE A 238 15.11 -5.95 15.00
N ASP A 239 14.05 -6.73 15.21
CA ASP A 239 14.16 -8.10 15.71
C ASP A 239 14.53 -9.03 14.55
N MET A 240 15.54 -9.87 14.78
CA MET A 240 15.90 -11.01 13.94
C MET A 240 15.29 -12.26 14.57
N LYS A 241 14.35 -12.89 13.87
CA LYS A 241 13.79 -14.19 14.23
C LYS A 241 14.57 -15.26 13.46
N ILE A 242 15.26 -16.14 14.19
CA ILE A 242 16.25 -17.06 13.64
C ILE A 242 15.76 -18.49 13.83
N SER A 243 15.61 -19.22 12.73
CA SER A 243 15.24 -20.64 12.72
C SER A 243 16.44 -21.47 12.28
N PHE A 244 16.91 -22.37 13.16
CA PHE A 244 18.01 -23.29 12.85
C PHE A 244 17.46 -24.49 12.08
N LEU A 245 18.00 -24.75 10.89
CA LEU A 245 17.56 -25.87 10.03
C LEU A 245 18.33 -27.17 10.32
N GLU A 246 19.42 -27.07 11.07
CA GLU A 246 20.28 -28.17 11.50
C GLU A 246 20.48 -28.15 13.02
N GLU A 247 20.90 -29.28 13.58
CA GLU A 247 21.22 -29.39 15.01
C GLU A 247 22.43 -28.53 15.40
N LYS A 248 23.46 -28.50 14.56
CA LYS A 248 24.63 -27.63 14.77
C LYS A 248 24.28 -26.19 14.36
N LYS A 249 24.20 -25.31 15.36
CA LYS A 249 24.03 -23.88 15.16
C LYS A 249 25.26 -23.26 14.47
N PRO A 250 25.08 -22.18 13.69
CA PRO A 250 26.20 -21.40 13.19
C PRO A 250 26.98 -20.76 14.35
N ASP A 251 28.28 -20.64 14.18
CA ASP A 251 29.18 -20.01 15.14
C ASP A 251 28.89 -18.51 15.23
N TYR A 252 28.65 -17.86 14.09
CA TYR A 252 28.22 -16.47 14.04
C TYR A 252 27.40 -16.13 12.80
N LEU A 253 26.72 -14.98 12.84
CA LEU A 253 26.11 -14.34 11.66
C LEU A 253 26.95 -13.15 11.23
N VAL A 254 27.10 -12.95 9.91
CA VAL A 254 27.78 -11.80 9.33
C VAL A 254 26.86 -11.08 8.34
N PHE A 255 26.92 -9.75 8.35
CA PHE A 255 26.15 -8.91 7.44
C PHE A 255 26.99 -8.56 6.21
N LYS A 256 26.40 -8.60 5.02
CA LYS A 256 27.04 -8.19 3.77
C LYS A 256 26.16 -7.20 3.01
N VAL A 257 26.81 -6.23 2.38
CA VAL A 257 26.20 -5.28 1.44
C VAL A 257 27.07 -5.23 0.20
N ASP A 258 26.46 -5.30 -0.98
CA ASP A 258 27.18 -5.35 -2.27
C ASP A 258 28.25 -6.48 -2.31
N GLY A 259 27.95 -7.62 -1.69
CA GLY A 259 28.85 -8.79 -1.60
C GLY A 259 30.01 -8.64 -0.61
N GLN A 260 30.15 -7.50 0.07
CA GLN A 260 31.24 -7.24 1.01
C GLN A 260 30.75 -7.29 2.47
N PRO A 261 31.55 -7.87 3.39
CA PRO A 261 31.26 -7.80 4.82
C PRO A 261 31.08 -6.36 5.31
N LEU A 262 30.01 -6.11 6.05
CA LEU A 262 29.70 -4.81 6.61
C LEU A 262 30.62 -4.54 7.81
N LYS A 263 31.32 -3.40 7.77
CA LYS A 263 32.23 -2.94 8.81
C LYS A 263 31.57 -1.89 9.70
N THR A 264 32.04 -1.77 10.94
CA THR A 264 31.55 -0.79 11.93
C THR A 264 31.68 0.67 11.46
N ASP A 265 32.69 0.95 10.64
CA ASP A 265 33.01 2.25 10.05
C ASP A 265 32.37 2.50 8.67
N ASN A 266 31.48 1.61 8.20
CA ASN A 266 30.76 1.84 6.94
C ASN A 266 30.10 3.23 6.94
N SER A 267 30.28 3.98 5.85
CA SER A 267 29.95 5.41 5.80
C SER A 267 28.45 5.69 5.73
N PHE A 268 27.64 4.79 5.18
CA PHE A 268 26.23 5.04 4.88
C PHE A 268 25.23 4.16 5.65
N ILE A 269 25.59 2.93 6.00
CA ILE A 269 24.75 2.01 6.79
C ILE A 269 25.45 1.67 8.11
N GLY A 270 24.71 1.79 9.22
CA GLY A 270 25.14 1.27 10.52
C GLY A 270 24.32 0.04 10.91
N ILE A 271 24.99 -0.97 11.46
CA ILE A 271 24.35 -2.08 12.18
C ILE A 271 25.04 -2.24 13.53
N GLN A 272 24.25 -2.34 14.59
CA GLN A 272 24.73 -2.58 15.95
C GLN A 272 23.85 -3.61 16.63
N GLN A 273 24.44 -4.61 17.31
CA GLN A 273 23.66 -5.51 18.15
C GLN A 273 23.16 -4.76 19.39
N VAL A 274 21.87 -4.82 19.67
CA VAL A 274 21.29 -4.22 20.87
C VAL A 274 21.46 -5.21 22.02
N LYS A 275 22.49 -5.01 22.85
CA LYS A 275 22.72 -5.86 24.03
C LYS A 275 21.73 -5.48 25.14
N ASN A 276 21.08 -6.48 25.75
CA ASN A 276 20.37 -6.26 27.01
C ASN A 276 21.37 -5.89 28.11
N GLU A 277 20.98 -5.03 29.04
CA GLU A 277 21.84 -4.48 30.11
C GLU A 277 22.57 -5.53 30.98
N LYS A 278 22.15 -6.80 30.91
CA LYS A 278 22.74 -7.95 31.63
C LYS A 278 23.96 -8.60 30.95
N SER A 279 24.35 -8.16 29.76
CA SER A 279 25.49 -8.72 29.00
C SER A 279 26.61 -7.68 28.85
N LYS A 280 27.35 -7.44 29.94
CA LYS A 280 28.42 -6.43 29.99
C LYS A 280 29.78 -6.87 29.42
N ASN A 281 29.98 -8.12 29.02
CA ASN A 281 31.33 -8.63 28.72
C ASN A 281 31.46 -9.25 27.31
N GLN A 282 31.27 -8.45 26.27
CA GLN A 282 31.82 -8.74 24.94
C GLN A 282 32.34 -7.42 24.38
N GLU A 283 33.63 -7.37 24.04
CA GLU A 283 34.29 -6.21 23.44
C GLU A 283 33.46 -5.68 22.27
N ALA A 284 33.22 -4.37 22.25
CA ALA A 284 32.67 -3.74 21.06
C ALA A 284 33.63 -4.04 19.90
N ALA A 285 33.12 -4.46 18.74
CA ALA A 285 33.95 -4.65 17.57
C ALA A 285 34.78 -3.37 17.36
N ALA A 286 36.10 -3.52 17.24
CA ALA A 286 37.01 -2.40 17.02
C ALA A 286 36.54 -1.57 15.80
N GLN A 287 36.89 -0.29 15.78
CA GLN A 287 36.64 0.57 14.61
C GLN A 287 37.23 -0.08 13.35
N GLY A 288 36.42 -0.23 12.31
CA GLY A 288 36.80 -0.95 11.08
C GLY A 288 36.62 -2.47 11.11
N GLY A 289 36.20 -3.03 12.25
CA GLY A 289 35.90 -4.46 12.42
C GLY A 289 34.65 -4.90 11.67
N ILE A 290 34.60 -6.17 11.28
CA ILE A 290 33.42 -6.80 10.66
C ILE A 290 32.32 -6.96 11.70
N ILE A 291 31.09 -6.58 11.35
CA ILE A 291 29.93 -6.71 12.22
C ILE A 291 29.47 -8.18 12.24
N LYS A 292 29.55 -8.78 13.43
CA LYS A 292 29.16 -10.18 13.68
C LYS A 292 28.17 -10.29 14.83
N ILE A 293 27.31 -11.30 14.77
CA ILE A 293 26.51 -11.78 15.91
C ILE A 293 27.03 -13.16 16.28
N GLU A 294 27.83 -13.21 17.34
CA GLU A 294 28.42 -14.44 17.87
C GLU A 294 27.35 -15.28 18.59
N ASN A 295 27.38 -16.60 18.39
CA ASN A 295 26.48 -17.56 19.05
C ASN A 295 24.99 -17.14 18.99
N PRO A 296 24.44 -16.97 17.78
CA PRO A 296 23.10 -16.41 17.59
C PRO A 296 22.03 -17.23 18.31
N LYS A 297 21.06 -16.53 18.92
CA LYS A 297 19.86 -17.15 19.51
C LYS A 297 18.71 -17.15 18.52
N GLU A 298 17.61 -17.80 18.87
CA GLU A 298 16.37 -17.80 18.07
C GLU A 298 15.77 -16.40 17.91
N LYS A 299 16.12 -15.48 18.82
CA LYS A 299 15.75 -14.07 18.74
C LYS A 299 16.93 -13.19 19.11
N GLU A 300 17.28 -12.30 18.19
CA GLU A 300 18.25 -11.22 18.39
C GLU A 300 17.60 -9.86 18.07
N THR A 301 18.14 -8.76 18.58
CA THR A 301 17.75 -7.41 18.18
C THR A 301 18.98 -6.67 17.69
N ILE A 302 18.86 -6.03 16.52
CA ILE A 302 19.86 -5.12 15.98
C ILE A 302 19.26 -3.72 15.82
N LYS A 303 20.11 -2.70 15.83
CA LYS A 303 19.77 -1.35 15.41
C LYS A 303 20.35 -1.13 14.01
N ILE A 304 19.49 -0.82 13.04
CA ILE A 304 19.89 -0.40 11.70
C ILE A 304 19.82 1.13 11.64
N SER A 305 20.82 1.78 11.03
CA SER A 305 20.83 3.23 10.84
C SER A 305 21.24 3.67 9.43
N CYS A 306 20.63 4.76 8.96
CA CYS A 306 21.02 5.49 7.75
C CYS A 306 21.91 6.67 8.15
N LYS A 307 23.22 6.53 7.98
CA LYS A 307 24.18 7.57 8.40
C LYS A 307 24.13 8.77 7.45
N THR A 308 24.17 8.53 6.15
CA THR A 308 24.14 9.58 5.13
C THR A 308 23.42 9.11 3.86
N ALA A 309 22.96 10.07 3.05
CA ALA A 309 22.48 9.82 1.69
C ALA A 309 23.61 9.89 0.65
N GLU A 310 24.77 10.44 1.02
CA GLU A 310 25.92 10.54 0.13
C GLU A 310 26.38 9.15 -0.32
N ASN A 311 26.50 8.96 -1.64
CA ASN A 311 26.86 7.69 -2.28
C ASN A 311 25.89 6.52 -2.02
N PHE A 312 24.72 6.78 -1.45
CA PHE A 312 23.63 5.81 -1.27
C PHE A 312 22.51 6.11 -2.28
N THR A 313 22.82 5.95 -3.57
CA THR A 313 21.92 6.35 -4.68
C THR A 313 20.96 5.25 -5.14
N THR A 314 21.19 4.01 -4.73
CA THR A 314 20.33 2.86 -5.07
C THR A 314 20.03 2.04 -3.83
N ASP A 315 18.91 1.34 -3.83
CA ASP A 315 18.54 0.43 -2.75
C ASP A 315 19.67 -0.56 -2.46
N LYS A 316 19.89 -0.85 -1.18
CA LYS A 316 20.96 -1.74 -0.72
C LYS A 316 20.36 -2.95 -0.03
N LYS A 317 20.65 -4.13 -0.57
CA LYS A 317 20.30 -5.39 0.06
C LYS A 317 21.33 -5.70 1.15
N ILE A 318 20.87 -5.70 2.39
CA ILE A 318 21.65 -6.15 3.55
C ILE A 318 21.38 -7.65 3.69
N GLU A 319 22.35 -8.45 3.29
CA GLU A 319 22.29 -9.90 3.37
C GLU A 319 22.91 -10.38 4.69
N VAL A 320 22.35 -11.44 5.26
CA VAL A 320 22.90 -12.11 6.44
C VAL A 320 23.35 -13.50 6.03
N TYR A 321 24.61 -13.79 6.29
CA TYR A 321 25.18 -15.11 6.10
C TYR A 321 25.39 -15.75 7.45
N SER A 322 25.02 -17.01 7.57
CA SER A 322 25.41 -17.86 8.69
C SER A 322 26.76 -18.47 8.41
N VAL A 323 27.65 -18.43 9.41
CA VAL A 323 29.00 -18.97 9.28
C VAL A 323 29.16 -20.16 10.23
N GLN A 324 29.61 -21.29 9.68
CA GLN A 324 30.05 -22.45 10.45
C GLN A 324 31.56 -22.62 10.28
N ILE A 325 32.27 -22.71 11.39
CA ILE A 325 33.70 -23.00 11.45
C ILE A 325 33.86 -24.52 11.55
N LYS A 326 34.61 -25.09 10.60
CA LYS A 326 35.00 -26.50 10.62
C LYS A 326 36.20 -26.75 11.53
N GLU A 327 36.47 -28.01 11.82
CA GLU A 327 37.63 -28.42 12.64
C GLU A 327 38.97 -27.96 12.05
N ASP A 328 39.07 -27.90 10.71
CA ASP A 328 40.23 -27.39 9.97
C ASP A 328 40.30 -25.84 9.92
N LYS A 329 39.44 -25.16 10.68
CA LYS A 329 39.27 -23.70 10.73
C LYS A 329 38.77 -23.07 9.43
N THR A 330 38.32 -23.85 8.45
CA THR A 330 37.64 -23.30 7.28
C THR A 330 36.25 -22.78 7.65
N GLU A 331 35.88 -21.65 7.08
CA GLU A 331 34.55 -21.05 7.26
C GLU A 331 33.65 -21.44 6.09
N ILE A 332 32.50 -22.04 6.40
CA ILE A 332 31.41 -22.20 5.44
C ILE A 332 30.40 -21.08 5.69
N GLU A 333 30.17 -20.26 4.67
CA GLU A 333 29.13 -19.25 4.68
C GLU A 333 27.93 -19.70 3.86
N THR A 334 26.72 -19.55 4.41
CA THR A 334 25.47 -19.79 3.67
C THR A 334 24.51 -18.62 3.88
N LEU A 335 23.84 -18.18 2.81
CA LEU A 335 22.84 -17.12 2.91
C LEU A 335 21.69 -17.57 3.83
N ALA A 336 21.38 -16.74 4.81
CA ALA A 336 20.38 -17.03 5.84
C ALA A 336 19.18 -16.07 5.81
N GLY A 337 19.34 -14.87 5.26
CA GLY A 337 18.24 -13.92 5.14
C GLY A 337 18.67 -12.59 4.56
N CYS A 338 17.72 -11.68 4.34
CA CYS A 338 18.02 -10.34 3.88
C CYS A 338 16.95 -9.31 4.22
N ILE A 339 17.38 -8.06 4.32
CA ILE A 339 16.52 -6.88 4.35
C ILE A 339 17.03 -5.85 3.34
N THR A 340 16.13 -5.26 2.55
CA THR A 340 16.47 -4.22 1.60
C THR A 340 16.26 -2.86 2.23
N MET A 341 17.32 -2.06 2.31
CA MET A 341 17.26 -0.67 2.72
C MET A 341 17.04 0.21 1.50
N ILE A 342 15.92 0.94 1.48
CA ILE A 342 15.56 1.86 0.41
C ILE A 342 16.56 3.02 0.39
N ALA A 343 17.00 3.41 -0.81
CA ALA A 343 17.87 4.56 -0.99
C ALA A 343 17.24 5.80 -0.33
N PRO A 344 17.97 6.54 0.53
CA PRO A 344 17.46 7.67 1.29
C PRO A 344 17.26 8.94 0.44
N VAL A 345 16.70 8.81 -0.78
CA VAL A 345 16.39 9.93 -1.67
C VAL A 345 15.15 10.64 -1.15
N ILE A 346 15.34 11.77 -0.46
CA ILE A 346 14.24 12.55 0.11
C ILE A 346 13.52 13.32 -0.99
N ARG A 347 12.19 13.20 -1.01
CA ARG A 347 11.31 14.07 -1.81
C ARG A 347 10.62 15.06 -0.89
N ASN A 348 10.36 16.28 -1.35
CA ASN A 348 9.73 17.31 -0.54
C ASN A 348 8.31 17.56 -1.02
N ILE A 349 7.38 17.70 -0.08
CA ILE A 349 6.05 18.26 -0.36
C ILE A 349 5.89 19.55 0.41
N ASN A 350 5.45 20.60 -0.28
CA ASN A 350 5.05 21.84 0.36
C ASN A 350 3.53 21.84 0.53
N ILE A 351 3.05 22.18 1.72
CA ILE A 351 1.63 22.11 2.09
C ILE A 351 1.17 23.45 2.61
N ALA A 352 0.07 23.96 2.06
CA ALA A 352 -0.65 25.11 2.58
C ALA A 352 -1.80 24.63 3.47
N ILE A 353 -1.81 25.09 4.73
CA ILE A 353 -2.89 24.85 5.68
C ILE A 353 -3.86 26.02 5.59
N VAL A 354 -5.10 25.72 5.22
CA VAL A 354 -6.11 26.73 4.90
C VAL A 354 -7.32 26.55 5.79
N GLY A 355 -7.55 27.49 6.70
CA GLY A 355 -8.80 27.53 7.48
C GLY A 355 -9.94 28.04 6.61
N VAL A 356 -11.07 27.35 6.61
CA VAL A 356 -12.24 27.72 5.80
C VAL A 356 -13.41 28.01 6.72
N LYS A 357 -14.06 29.16 6.49
CA LYS A 357 -15.30 29.54 7.14
C LYS A 357 -16.46 29.36 6.18
N SER A 358 -17.47 28.58 6.56
CA SER A 358 -18.65 28.28 5.75
C SER A 358 -19.93 28.80 6.41
N LYS A 359 -20.87 29.38 5.63
CA LYS A 359 -22.17 29.86 6.18
C LYS A 359 -23.18 28.74 6.11
N ILE A 360 -23.58 28.23 7.26
CA ILE A 360 -24.41 27.01 7.31
C ILE A 360 -25.67 27.19 8.15
N THR A 361 -25.77 28.27 8.91
CA THR A 361 -27.01 28.68 9.56
C THR A 361 -27.28 30.18 9.30
N ASP A 362 -28.55 30.56 9.28
CA ASP A 362 -28.98 31.96 9.42
C ASP A 362 -29.01 32.39 10.90
N ASP A 363 -28.58 31.51 11.80
CA ASP A 363 -28.48 31.78 13.23
C ASP A 363 -27.21 32.57 13.55
N VAL A 364 -27.41 33.87 13.74
CA VAL A 364 -26.40 34.89 14.05
C VAL A 364 -25.70 34.63 15.40
N SER A 365 -26.21 33.72 16.24
CA SER A 365 -25.62 33.39 17.54
C SER A 365 -24.51 32.33 17.48
N SER A 366 -24.40 31.59 16.37
CA SER A 366 -23.31 30.64 16.16
C SER A 366 -22.00 31.41 15.91
N LYS A 367 -21.01 31.26 16.79
CA LYS A 367 -19.66 31.80 16.56
C LYS A 367 -19.08 31.10 15.33
N GLN A 368 -19.17 31.73 14.17
CA GLN A 368 -18.52 31.26 12.95
C GLN A 368 -17.01 31.41 13.13
N VAL A 369 -16.29 30.30 13.09
CA VAL A 369 -14.82 30.24 13.26
C VAL A 369 -14.25 29.53 12.04
N PHE A 370 -13.07 29.92 11.58
CA PHE A 370 -12.38 29.15 10.54
C PHE A 370 -12.06 27.75 11.04
N GLY A 371 -12.34 26.72 10.23
CA GLY A 371 -11.95 25.35 10.53
C GLY A 371 -10.43 25.24 10.73
N ARG A 372 -10.02 24.29 11.58
CA ARG A 372 -8.61 24.05 11.94
C ARG A 372 -8.32 22.56 11.97
N PRO A 373 -7.07 22.13 11.70
CA PRO A 373 -6.69 20.76 11.96
C PRO A 373 -6.77 20.44 13.45
N VAL A 374 -7.12 19.20 13.78
CA VAL A 374 -7.00 18.66 15.15
C VAL A 374 -5.56 18.67 15.64
N ASP A 375 -5.34 18.71 16.96
CA ASP A 375 -4.01 18.64 17.56
C ASP A 375 -3.25 17.37 17.14
N ASN A 376 -1.91 17.42 17.20
CA ASN A 376 -1.00 16.32 16.87
C ASN A 376 -1.07 15.74 15.45
N TRP A 377 -2.00 16.18 14.61
CA TRP A 377 -2.15 15.69 13.23
C TRP A 377 -0.84 15.67 12.44
N LEU A 378 -0.01 16.70 12.63
CA LEU A 378 1.24 16.84 11.89
C LEU A 378 2.23 15.73 12.24
N ILE A 379 2.21 15.22 13.47
CA ILE A 379 3.07 14.11 13.88
C ILE A 379 2.65 12.86 13.11
N PHE A 380 1.35 12.53 13.10
CA PHE A 380 0.82 11.39 12.35
C PHE A 380 1.10 11.54 10.85
N PHE A 381 0.83 12.72 10.30
CA PHE A 381 1.00 13.04 8.89
C PHE A 381 2.46 12.89 8.43
N ARG A 382 3.41 13.41 9.21
CA ARG A 382 4.86 13.25 8.96
C ARG A 382 5.30 11.79 9.07
N LYS A 383 4.74 11.02 10.01
CA LYS A 383 5.02 9.57 10.12
C LYS A 383 4.52 8.83 8.87
N ALA A 384 3.29 9.09 8.44
CA ALA A 384 2.67 8.44 7.28
C ALA A 384 3.49 8.67 6.00
N LEU A 385 3.78 9.93 5.67
CA LEU A 385 4.57 10.28 4.47
C LEU A 385 6.07 9.96 4.62
N GLY A 386 6.57 10.01 5.85
CA GLY A 386 7.96 9.66 6.18
C GLY A 386 8.30 8.20 5.89
N GLN A 387 7.32 7.29 5.88
CA GLN A 387 7.52 5.90 5.46
C GLN A 387 8.02 5.78 4.02
N ALA A 388 7.67 6.75 3.17
CA ALA A 388 8.11 6.86 1.79
C ALA A 388 9.25 7.89 1.59
N LEU A 389 9.93 8.30 2.67
CA LEU A 389 10.99 9.32 2.66
C LEU A 389 10.54 10.66 2.08
N ILE A 390 9.28 11.04 2.33
CA ILE A 390 8.74 12.33 1.94
C ILE A 390 8.84 13.29 3.12
N LYS A 391 9.55 14.41 2.92
CA LYS A 391 9.67 15.51 3.86
C LYS A 391 8.53 16.50 3.63
N VAL A 392 7.78 16.78 4.69
CA VAL A 392 6.66 17.74 4.70
C VAL A 392 7.14 19.10 5.18
N ASN A 393 6.97 20.11 4.33
CA ASN A 393 7.13 21.53 4.63
C ASN A 393 5.74 22.18 4.70
N ILE A 394 5.51 23.03 5.70
CA ILE A 394 4.21 23.66 5.91
C ILE A 394 4.33 25.17 5.80
N ILE A 395 3.33 25.76 5.17
CA ILE A 395 2.94 27.15 5.34
C ILE A 395 1.51 27.20 5.88
N ASP A 396 1.31 27.89 6.99
CA ASP A 396 -0.01 28.16 7.59
C ASP A 396 -0.30 29.67 7.65
N LYS A 397 0.70 30.48 7.33
CA LYS A 397 0.63 31.94 7.37
C LYS A 397 1.22 32.58 6.13
N GLN A 398 0.63 33.70 5.74
CA GLN A 398 1.18 34.65 4.78
C GLN A 398 1.14 36.05 5.41
N ASN A 399 2.25 36.79 5.33
CA ASN A 399 2.38 38.12 5.96
C ASN A 399 2.00 38.10 7.46
N SER A 400 2.45 37.08 8.18
CA SER A 400 2.16 36.83 9.61
C SER A 400 0.69 36.59 9.97
N LYS A 401 -0.22 36.49 8.99
CA LYS A 401 -1.63 36.14 9.18
C LYS A 401 -1.88 34.72 8.72
N PHE A 402 -2.82 34.02 9.38
CA PHE A 402 -3.23 32.70 8.92
C PHE A 402 -3.80 32.75 7.51
N ILE A 403 -3.59 31.68 6.76
CA ILE A 403 -4.19 31.49 5.44
C ILE A 403 -5.63 31.01 5.67
N GLU A 404 -6.59 31.85 5.31
CA GLU A 404 -7.99 31.72 5.68
C GLU A 404 -8.89 32.08 4.49
N LEU A 405 -9.87 31.23 4.19
CA LEU A 405 -10.86 31.45 3.13
C LEU A 405 -12.24 31.64 3.70
N ASP A 406 -12.86 32.74 3.33
CA ASP A 406 -14.25 33.03 3.66
C ASP A 406 -15.16 32.70 2.48
N ILE A 407 -15.90 31.59 2.60
CA ILE A 407 -16.91 31.19 1.62
C ILE A 407 -18.34 31.40 2.16
N SER A 408 -18.49 32.08 3.31
CA SER A 408 -19.78 32.32 3.96
C SER A 408 -20.75 33.14 3.09
N ASN A 409 -20.22 33.97 2.20
CA ASN A 409 -21.00 34.80 1.29
C ASN A 409 -21.22 34.15 -0.10
N THR A 410 -20.92 32.86 -0.26
CA THR A 410 -21.10 32.17 -1.54
C THR A 410 -22.58 32.13 -1.93
N PRO A 411 -22.99 32.70 -3.08
CA PRO A 411 -24.38 32.68 -3.50
C PRO A 411 -24.91 31.26 -3.65
N LYS A 412 -26.12 31.00 -3.13
CA LYS A 412 -26.79 29.69 -3.21
C LYS A 412 -25.97 28.53 -2.60
N PHE A 413 -25.10 28.79 -1.61
CA PHE A 413 -24.28 27.76 -0.95
C PHE A 413 -25.13 26.58 -0.46
N SER A 414 -26.14 26.84 0.38
CA SER A 414 -27.03 25.82 0.94
C SER A 414 -27.78 25.02 -0.10
N ALA A 415 -28.21 25.66 -1.20
CA ALA A 415 -28.89 24.98 -2.30
C ALA A 415 -27.93 24.10 -3.13
N THR A 416 -26.68 24.55 -3.30
CA THR A 416 -25.66 23.85 -4.10
C THR A 416 -25.13 22.61 -3.37
N PHE A 417 -24.81 22.77 -2.09
CA PHE A 417 -24.16 21.72 -1.29
C PHE A 417 -25.11 20.97 -0.37
N GLY A 418 -26.40 21.31 -0.39
CA GLY A 418 -27.43 20.69 0.45
C GLY A 418 -27.10 20.84 1.93
N VAL A 419 -27.55 21.91 2.56
CA VAL A 419 -27.34 22.11 4.00
C VAL A 419 -28.59 21.71 4.77
N THR A 420 -28.46 20.78 5.70
CA THR A 420 -29.53 20.32 6.59
C THR A 420 -28.99 20.23 8.01
N ASP A 421 -29.69 20.82 8.98
CA ASP A 421 -29.30 20.84 10.40
C ASP A 421 -27.84 21.23 10.68
N GLY A 422 -27.32 22.20 9.93
CA GLY A 422 -25.94 22.64 10.11
C GLY A 422 -24.88 21.73 9.47
N ILE A 423 -25.27 20.80 8.57
CA ILE A 423 -24.38 19.79 7.98
C ILE A 423 -24.46 19.85 6.45
N ILE A 424 -23.31 19.69 5.77
CA ILE A 424 -23.25 19.54 4.31
C ILE A 424 -23.64 18.11 3.90
N THR A 425 -24.53 17.97 2.92
CA THR A 425 -25.01 16.66 2.42
C THR A 425 -24.50 16.35 1.00
N LYS A 426 -23.95 17.34 0.28
CA LYS A 426 -23.40 17.18 -1.08
C LYS A 426 -22.05 17.89 -1.20
N THR A 427 -21.04 17.18 -1.68
CA THR A 427 -19.67 17.70 -1.84
C THR A 427 -19.33 18.10 -3.28
N GLY A 428 -20.21 17.81 -4.24
CA GLY A 428 -20.00 18.07 -5.67
C GLY A 428 -19.66 19.54 -5.95
N GLY A 429 -18.46 19.80 -6.46
CA GLY A 429 -18.00 21.16 -6.79
C GLY A 429 -17.39 21.97 -5.64
N LEU A 430 -17.42 21.47 -4.40
CA LEU A 430 -16.89 22.19 -3.22
C LEU A 430 -15.38 22.44 -3.35
N LYS A 431 -14.62 21.40 -3.68
CA LYS A 431 -13.17 21.52 -3.92
C LYS A 431 -12.84 22.58 -4.98
N ARG A 432 -13.60 22.61 -6.09
CA ARG A 432 -13.40 23.59 -7.18
C ARG A 432 -13.65 25.02 -6.70
N LEU A 433 -14.68 25.22 -5.87
CA LEU A 433 -14.93 26.52 -5.24
C LEU A 433 -13.74 26.95 -4.36
N LEU A 434 -13.24 26.04 -3.51
CA LEU A 434 -12.13 26.31 -2.60
C LEU A 434 -10.82 26.60 -3.35
N ASP A 435 -10.46 25.78 -4.33
CA ASP A 435 -9.27 25.98 -5.16
C ASP A 435 -9.35 27.33 -5.89
N LYS A 436 -10.50 27.66 -6.50
CA LYS A 436 -10.70 28.94 -7.17
C LYS A 436 -10.51 30.11 -6.21
N LYS A 437 -11.15 30.05 -5.04
CA LYS A 437 -11.09 31.12 -4.03
C LYS A 437 -9.67 31.29 -3.48
N PHE A 438 -8.97 30.18 -3.26
CA PHE A 438 -7.57 30.19 -2.86
C PHE A 438 -6.68 30.88 -3.89
N THR A 439 -6.82 30.55 -5.17
CA THR A 439 -6.02 31.17 -6.24
C THR A 439 -6.31 32.67 -6.36
N GLU A 440 -7.56 33.10 -6.16
CA GLU A 440 -7.94 34.52 -6.13
C GLU A 440 -7.30 35.27 -4.96
N ASP A 441 -7.43 34.73 -3.74
CA ASP A 441 -7.07 35.45 -2.50
C ASP A 441 -5.57 35.28 -2.14
N TYR A 442 -4.92 34.21 -2.58
CA TYR A 442 -3.55 33.81 -2.22
C TYR A 442 -2.66 33.48 -3.44
N SER A 443 -2.83 34.20 -4.55
CA SER A 443 -2.09 34.01 -5.82
C SER A 443 -0.55 34.00 -5.73
N SER A 444 0.03 34.50 -4.64
CA SER A 444 1.48 34.48 -4.40
C SER A 444 1.99 33.15 -3.82
N ILE A 445 1.09 32.28 -3.33
CA ILE A 445 1.45 30.92 -2.94
C ILE A 445 1.51 30.07 -4.20
N SER A 446 2.67 29.46 -4.46
CA SER A 446 2.89 28.61 -5.63
C SER A 446 1.85 27.49 -5.73
N ASP A 447 1.33 27.25 -6.93
CA ASP A 447 0.42 26.13 -7.25
C ASP A 447 1.05 24.74 -6.99
N THR A 448 2.36 24.69 -6.76
CA THR A 448 3.06 23.47 -6.32
C THR A 448 2.81 23.11 -4.85
N HIS A 449 2.12 23.95 -4.08
CA HIS A 449 1.67 23.60 -2.74
C HIS A 449 0.44 22.70 -2.81
N PHE A 450 0.45 21.61 -2.05
CA PHE A 450 -0.77 20.87 -1.76
C PHE A 450 -1.62 21.64 -0.76
N LYS A 451 -2.90 21.88 -1.05
CA LYS A 451 -3.79 22.65 -0.16
C LYS A 451 -4.60 21.72 0.71
N LEU A 452 -4.50 21.88 2.04
CA LEU A 452 -5.38 21.24 2.99
C LEU A 452 -6.40 22.27 3.49
N TYR A 453 -7.64 22.11 3.04
CA TYR A 453 -8.76 22.96 3.45
C TYR A 453 -9.45 22.36 4.68
N PHE A 454 -9.60 23.14 5.73
CA PHE A 454 -10.27 22.74 6.98
C PHE A 454 -11.55 23.52 7.15
N LEU A 455 -12.69 22.86 7.03
CA LEU A 455 -13.99 23.48 7.21
C LEU A 455 -14.45 23.37 8.66
N ASP A 456 -15.23 24.34 9.08
CA ASP A 456 -15.88 24.43 10.39
C ASP A 456 -17.19 23.63 10.49
N VAL A 457 -17.43 22.73 9.53
CA VAL A 457 -18.69 22.00 9.40
C VAL A 457 -18.48 20.53 9.06
N GLY A 458 -19.34 19.68 9.61
CA GLY A 458 -19.45 18.28 9.24
C GLY A 458 -20.08 18.05 7.86
N CYS A 459 -19.89 16.84 7.33
CA CYS A 459 -20.52 16.36 6.10
C CYS A 459 -21.12 14.96 6.30
N GLY A 460 -22.31 14.71 5.76
CA GLY A 460 -22.99 13.41 5.80
C GLY A 460 -24.50 13.53 6.03
N GLU A 461 -25.17 12.39 6.18
CA GLU A 461 -26.61 12.37 6.50
C GLU A 461 -26.87 12.70 7.99
N PRO A 462 -27.83 13.57 8.30
CA PRO A 462 -28.21 13.87 9.69
C PRO A 462 -28.64 12.60 10.44
N GLY A 463 -28.10 12.37 11.65
CA GLY A 463 -28.53 11.28 12.53
C GLY A 463 -27.87 9.90 12.30
N GLU A 464 -27.04 9.71 11.27
CA GLU A 464 -26.31 8.45 11.08
C GLU A 464 -24.98 8.41 11.86
N GLU A 465 -24.93 7.58 12.90
CA GLU A 465 -23.68 7.23 13.61
C GLU A 465 -22.84 6.31 12.69
N GLY A 466 -21.83 6.89 12.02
CA GLY A 466 -20.92 6.16 11.11
C GLY A 466 -21.09 6.44 9.61
N GLY A 467 -22.03 7.30 9.21
CA GLY A 467 -22.25 7.75 7.82
C GLY A 467 -21.63 9.12 7.48
N ARG A 468 -20.87 9.73 8.40
CA ARG A 468 -20.26 11.06 8.20
C ARG A 468 -18.98 10.97 7.39
N THR A 469 -18.90 11.75 6.32
CA THR A 469 -17.65 11.97 5.57
C THR A 469 -16.80 12.97 6.35
N LEU A 470 -15.63 12.53 6.83
CA LEU A 470 -14.72 13.37 7.61
C LEU A 470 -13.74 14.16 6.74
N GLY A 471 -13.57 13.75 5.49
CA GLY A 471 -12.79 14.45 4.50
C GLY A 471 -12.92 13.77 3.15
N PHE A 472 -12.36 14.39 2.12
CA PHE A 472 -12.20 13.75 0.82
C PHE A 472 -11.02 14.36 0.05
N SER A 473 -10.41 13.56 -0.80
CA SER A 473 -9.60 14.02 -1.91
C SER A 473 -9.74 13.09 -3.11
N ASN A 474 -9.54 13.63 -4.30
CA ASN A 474 -9.59 12.82 -5.52
C ASN A 474 -8.18 12.38 -5.91
N TYR A 475 -8.07 11.23 -6.56
CA TYR A 475 -6.83 10.78 -7.19
C TYR A 475 -6.15 11.89 -8.01
N GLY A 476 -4.88 12.16 -7.75
CA GLY A 476 -4.09 13.16 -8.47
C GLY A 476 -4.49 14.61 -8.18
N ALA A 477 -5.41 14.87 -7.24
CA ALA A 477 -5.77 16.21 -6.83
C ALA A 477 -4.59 16.94 -6.19
N THR A 478 -4.59 18.27 -6.26
CA THR A 478 -3.64 19.16 -5.57
C THR A 478 -4.17 19.70 -4.23
N SER A 479 -5.29 19.14 -3.76
CA SER A 479 -5.94 19.60 -2.53
C SER A 479 -6.81 18.53 -1.89
N GLY A 480 -6.90 18.57 -0.57
CA GLY A 480 -7.78 17.74 0.25
C GLY A 480 -8.69 18.63 1.11
N VAL A 481 -9.91 18.15 1.36
CA VAL A 481 -10.93 18.86 2.13
C VAL A 481 -11.22 18.07 3.39
N MET A 482 -11.13 18.71 4.55
CA MET A 482 -11.39 18.12 5.86
C MET A 482 -12.60 18.81 6.48
N PHE A 483 -13.57 18.02 6.92
CA PHE A 483 -14.78 18.50 7.56
C PHE A 483 -14.60 18.50 9.10
N ASP A 484 -15.47 19.20 9.81
CA ASP A 484 -15.51 19.14 11.26
C ASP A 484 -15.74 17.70 11.74
N GLY A 485 -15.05 17.33 12.83
CA GLY A 485 -14.98 15.96 13.34
C GLY A 485 -13.91 15.07 12.69
N HIS A 486 -13.10 15.58 11.75
CA HIS A 486 -11.92 14.85 11.24
C HIS A 486 -10.93 14.52 12.36
N ASN A 487 -10.12 13.49 12.16
CA ASN A 487 -9.05 13.12 13.08
C ASN A 487 -7.68 13.13 12.38
N GLU A 488 -6.61 12.86 13.16
CA GLU A 488 -5.23 12.86 12.66
C GLU A 488 -5.03 11.97 11.43
N ALA A 489 -5.69 10.80 11.42
CA ALA A 489 -5.57 9.83 10.33
C ALA A 489 -6.38 10.24 9.09
N THR A 490 -7.50 10.96 9.25
CA THR A 490 -8.28 11.50 8.12
C THR A 490 -7.40 12.37 7.22
N ILE A 491 -6.64 13.30 7.80
CA ILE A 491 -5.81 14.24 7.03
C ILE A 491 -4.76 13.49 6.19
N ALA A 492 -4.09 12.50 6.77
CA ALA A 492 -3.14 11.66 6.05
C ALA A 492 -3.83 10.80 4.99
N HIS A 493 -4.96 10.18 5.31
CA HIS A 493 -5.74 9.33 4.41
C HIS A 493 -6.19 10.08 3.15
N GLU A 494 -6.79 11.27 3.30
CA GLU A 494 -7.20 12.08 2.16
C GLU A 494 -6.02 12.57 1.32
N CYS A 495 -4.91 12.93 1.97
CA CYS A 495 -3.71 13.30 1.23
C CYS A 495 -3.13 12.12 0.44
N LEU A 496 -3.18 10.91 1.00
CA LEU A 496 -2.73 9.70 0.32
C LEU A 496 -3.62 9.33 -0.89
N HIS A 497 -4.93 9.59 -0.84
CA HIS A 497 -5.81 9.50 -2.02
C HIS A 497 -5.35 10.44 -3.13
N ALA A 498 -5.07 11.71 -2.81
CA ALA A 498 -4.49 12.65 -3.77
C ALA A 498 -3.16 12.16 -4.37
N MET A 499 -2.31 11.56 -3.54
CA MET A 499 -1.02 10.97 -3.97
C MET A 499 -1.17 9.66 -4.74
N GLY A 500 -2.40 9.20 -4.94
CA GLY A 500 -2.73 8.14 -5.87
C GLY A 500 -2.94 6.78 -5.23
N LEU A 501 -3.01 6.70 -3.90
CA LEU A 501 -3.35 5.46 -3.22
C LEU A 501 -4.86 5.25 -3.22
N PRO A 502 -5.37 4.12 -3.75
CA PRO A 502 -6.74 3.73 -3.49
C PRO A 502 -6.85 3.09 -2.09
N HIS A 503 -8.08 2.81 -1.66
CA HIS A 503 -8.29 1.92 -0.53
C HIS A 503 -7.63 0.55 -0.71
N SER A 504 -7.21 -0.08 0.39
CA SER A 504 -6.56 -1.40 0.37
C SER A 504 -7.43 -2.50 -0.25
N PHE A 505 -8.73 -2.32 -0.22
CA PHE A 505 -9.76 -3.22 -0.74
C PHE A 505 -10.31 -2.79 -2.12
N PHE A 506 -9.62 -1.88 -2.81
CA PHE A 506 -10.04 -1.36 -4.11
C PHE A 506 -9.07 -1.80 -5.22
N HIS A 507 -9.61 -2.42 -6.27
CA HIS A 507 -8.83 -2.84 -7.43
C HIS A 507 -8.66 -1.69 -8.41
N ARG A 508 -7.40 -1.40 -8.67
CA ARG A 508 -6.90 -0.58 -9.77
C ARG A 508 -5.74 -1.35 -10.39
N ASN A 509 -5.45 -1.18 -11.68
CA ASN A 509 -4.47 -2.01 -12.41
C ASN A 509 -3.11 -2.20 -11.71
N THR A 510 -2.68 -1.26 -10.87
CA THR A 510 -1.41 -1.30 -10.12
C THR A 510 -1.56 -1.67 -8.64
N SER A 511 -2.78 -1.80 -8.09
CA SER A 511 -3.00 -2.09 -6.67
C SER A 511 -3.06 -3.59 -6.37
N TYR A 512 -2.84 -3.88 -5.09
CA TYR A 512 -3.12 -5.17 -4.47
C TYR A 512 -4.40 -5.07 -3.67
N VAL A 513 -5.23 -6.10 -3.74
CA VAL A 513 -6.55 -6.10 -3.11
C VAL A 513 -6.50 -6.94 -1.84
N PHE A 514 -6.72 -6.28 -0.71
CA PHE A 514 -6.80 -6.88 0.61
C PHE A 514 -8.24 -6.95 1.09
N LYS A 515 -8.52 -7.93 1.95
CA LYS A 515 -9.78 -7.99 2.69
C LYS A 515 -9.97 -6.71 3.51
N ALA A 516 -11.11 -6.05 3.32
CA ALA A 516 -11.42 -4.80 4.01
C ALA A 516 -11.48 -4.99 5.53
N MET A 517 -11.13 -3.93 6.26
CA MET A 517 -11.12 -3.83 7.73
C MET A 517 -10.10 -4.71 8.45
N GLU A 518 -9.24 -5.44 7.72
CA GLU A 518 -8.37 -6.44 8.32
C GLU A 518 -6.91 -6.01 8.49
N THR A 519 -6.50 -4.89 7.91
CA THR A 519 -5.09 -4.45 7.95
C THR A 519 -4.87 -3.27 8.90
N ASN A 520 -3.62 -2.99 9.28
CA ASN A 520 -3.27 -1.71 9.91
C ASN A 520 -2.87 -0.62 8.87
N ASN A 521 -3.23 -0.80 7.59
CA ASN A 521 -2.90 0.15 6.54
C ASN A 521 -3.72 1.45 6.68
N ILE A 522 -3.12 2.61 6.42
CA ILE A 522 -3.81 3.92 6.48
C ILE A 522 -4.97 3.99 5.47
N MET A 523 -4.87 3.29 4.35
CA MET A 523 -5.90 3.22 3.31
C MET A 523 -6.97 2.13 3.59
N ASP A 524 -7.04 1.60 4.80
CA ASP A 524 -8.08 0.64 5.22
C ASP A 524 -9.16 1.32 6.08
N TYR A 525 -10.28 0.65 6.30
CA TYR A 525 -11.35 1.03 7.24
C TYR A 525 -11.36 0.22 8.53
N SER A 526 -10.28 -0.48 8.82
CA SER A 526 -10.08 -1.25 10.06
C SER A 526 -10.28 -0.46 11.35
N HIS A 527 -10.25 0.87 11.31
CA HIS A 527 -10.46 1.73 12.48
C HIS A 527 -11.93 1.79 12.93
N MET A 528 -12.89 1.43 12.07
CA MET A 528 -14.31 1.47 12.41
C MET A 528 -14.66 0.41 13.46
N LYS A 529 -15.55 0.76 14.39
CA LYS A 529 -16.05 -0.16 15.44
C LYS A 529 -17.24 -1.01 14.99
N VAL A 530 -17.85 -0.63 13.88
CA VAL A 530 -18.99 -1.31 13.29
C VAL A 530 -18.65 -1.55 11.83
N ASP A 531 -18.82 -2.78 11.38
CA ASP A 531 -18.73 -3.12 9.97
C ASP A 531 -19.90 -2.41 9.25
N PRO A 532 -19.63 -1.49 8.31
CA PRO A 532 -20.67 -0.67 7.70
C PRO A 532 -21.64 -1.48 6.84
N ALA A 533 -21.33 -2.74 6.55
CA ALA A 533 -22.16 -3.65 5.78
C ALA A 533 -23.03 -4.59 6.58
N THR A 534 -22.41 -5.29 7.53
CA THR A 534 -23.12 -6.27 8.36
C THR A 534 -23.81 -5.56 9.52
N LYS A 535 -23.38 -4.33 9.82
CA LYS A 535 -23.72 -3.57 11.03
C LYS A 535 -23.32 -4.31 12.31
N SER A 536 -22.45 -5.31 12.21
CA SER A 536 -21.92 -6.04 13.37
C SER A 536 -20.78 -5.27 14.01
N GLU A 537 -20.56 -5.51 15.30
CA GLU A 537 -19.38 -5.01 15.98
C GLU A 537 -18.10 -5.53 15.32
N HIS A 538 -17.10 -4.66 15.27
CA HIS A 538 -15.78 -4.93 14.73
C HIS A 538 -14.71 -4.42 15.71
N THR A 539 -13.67 -5.23 15.91
CA THR A 539 -12.54 -4.81 16.74
C THR A 539 -11.65 -3.83 15.97
N SER A 540 -11.78 -2.54 16.30
CA SER A 540 -10.98 -1.48 15.70
C SER A 540 -9.49 -1.76 15.75
N LYS A 541 -8.81 -1.60 14.61
CA LYS A 541 -7.36 -1.69 14.47
C LYS A 541 -6.79 -0.30 14.19
N ALA A 542 -5.75 0.08 14.92
CA ALA A 542 -5.02 1.32 14.65
C ALA A 542 -4.41 1.28 13.24
N ARG A 543 -4.59 2.33 12.45
CA ARG A 543 -3.99 2.45 11.12
C ARG A 543 -2.73 3.28 11.21
N TYR A 544 -1.59 2.73 10.77
CA TYR A 544 -0.30 3.38 10.98
C TYR A 544 0.75 3.10 9.92
N TYR A 545 0.50 2.23 8.93
CA TYR A 545 1.47 1.97 7.87
C TYR A 545 0.90 2.13 6.47
N ILE A 546 1.81 2.30 5.51
CA ILE A 546 1.59 2.04 4.09
C ILE A 546 2.62 1.02 3.60
N TRP A 547 2.29 0.24 2.56
CA TRP A 547 3.17 -0.81 2.03
C TRP A 547 4.28 -0.24 1.14
N LYS A 548 5.34 -1.03 0.92
CA LYS A 548 6.45 -0.64 0.03
C LYS A 548 5.99 -0.25 -1.38
N TRP A 549 5.07 -1.00 -1.98
CA TRP A 549 4.50 -0.65 -3.29
C TRP A 549 3.69 0.67 -3.25
N GLN A 550 3.08 1.00 -2.11
CA GLN A 550 2.42 2.30 -1.92
C GLN A 550 3.44 3.42 -1.76
N TRP A 551 4.60 3.17 -1.14
CA TRP A 551 5.70 4.15 -1.07
C TRP A 551 6.12 4.59 -2.48
N GLU A 552 6.22 3.64 -3.41
CA GLU A 552 6.58 3.93 -4.81
C GLU A 552 5.54 4.80 -5.51
N ILE A 553 4.24 4.50 -5.32
CA ILE A 553 3.14 5.29 -5.90
C ILE A 553 3.17 6.72 -5.37
N VAL A 554 3.21 6.91 -4.03
CA VAL A 554 3.17 8.27 -3.47
C VAL A 554 4.41 9.09 -3.83
N ARG A 555 5.57 8.45 -4.03
CA ARG A 555 6.80 9.12 -4.50
C ARG A 555 6.72 9.54 -5.97
N GLY A 556 5.78 9.00 -6.74
CA GLY A 556 5.45 9.43 -8.09
C GLY A 556 4.52 10.64 -8.16
N TYR A 557 4.07 11.18 -7.03
CA TYR A 557 3.14 12.29 -6.99
C TYR A 557 3.73 13.59 -7.58
N SER A 558 2.93 14.31 -8.36
CA SER A 558 3.39 15.41 -9.21
C SER A 558 3.83 16.67 -8.46
N LEU A 559 3.35 16.90 -7.24
CA LEU A 559 3.76 18.06 -6.43
C LEU A 559 5.05 17.82 -5.62
N LEU A 560 5.64 16.63 -5.71
CA LEU A 560 6.88 16.33 -5.02
C LEU A 560 8.09 16.94 -5.74
N ILE A 561 8.90 17.67 -4.99
CA ILE A 561 10.13 18.32 -5.46
C ILE A 561 11.35 17.52 -5.02
#